data_AF-A0A524Q3L7-F1
#
_entry.id   AF-A0A524Q3L7-F1
#
_cell.length_a   1.000
_cell.length_b   1.000
_cell.length_c   1.000
_cell.angle_alpha   90.00
_cell.angle_beta   90.00
_cell.angle_gamma   90.00
#
_symmetry.space_group_name_H-M   'P 1'
#
loop_
_entity.id
_entity.type
_entity.pdbx_description
1 polymer ?
#
loop_
_entity_poly.entity_id
_entity_poly.type
_entity_poly.pdbx_seq_one_letter_code
_entity_poly.pdbx_strand_id
1 'polypeptide(L)'
;MTVQVREQQKTPLWRNAAVLKWAVQLFVLLLVIFFFALLGRRAAENFNSRGTTFDWDWLTDPSDFLIREGIDLDPDSGIRALTVGAINTLRVAISGIIAATLIGTMIGVARLSGNWIVSKLAAFYIETIRNVPLLVQIFFWQAVIFTLPSLVEADIGEYWFKASNKGFGFAWFSWNGGFLPWVAFLIGGVFAGRYVSRWRRRIQED
;
A
#
# COMPACT_ATOMS: atom_id res chain seq x y z
N MET A 1 -50.50 61.13 4.69
CA MET A 1 -49.19 60.49 4.43
C MET A 1 -49.40 59.43 3.36
N THR A 2 -48.96 59.66 2.12
CA THR A 2 -49.01 58.67 1.04
C THR A 2 -47.65 57.99 0.94
N VAL A 3 -47.61 56.68 1.21
CA VAL A 3 -46.40 55.87 1.08
C VAL A 3 -46.15 55.64 -0.41
N GLN A 4 -45.13 56.31 -0.94
CA GLN A 4 -44.64 56.07 -2.30
C GLN A 4 -43.90 54.72 -2.31
N VAL A 5 -44.52 53.70 -2.92
CA VAL A 5 -43.86 52.42 -3.18
C VAL A 5 -42.81 52.67 -4.27
N ARG A 6 -41.54 52.65 -3.88
CA ARG A 6 -40.41 52.83 -4.80
C ARG A 6 -40.37 51.62 -5.72
N GLU A 7 -40.73 51.77 -7.00
CA GLU A 7 -40.61 50.70 -7.99
C GLU A 7 -39.16 50.21 -8.03
N GLN A 8 -38.96 48.93 -7.73
CA GLN A 8 -37.65 48.31 -7.82
C GLN A 8 -37.26 48.24 -9.31
N GLN A 9 -36.43 49.17 -9.76
CA GLN A 9 -35.84 49.12 -11.09
C GLN A 9 -35.10 47.78 -11.26
N LYS A 10 -35.56 46.97 -12.23
CA LYS A 10 -34.90 45.71 -12.60
C LYS A 10 -33.43 45.99 -12.86
N THR A 11 -32.56 45.28 -12.14
CA THR A 11 -31.12 45.44 -12.33
C THR A 11 -30.76 44.98 -13.74
N PRO A 12 -30.06 45.81 -14.52
CA PRO A 12 -29.69 45.43 -15.87
C PRO A 12 -28.73 44.23 -15.83
N LEU A 13 -28.79 43.36 -16.84
CA LEU A 13 -28.10 42.07 -16.86
C LEU A 13 -26.59 42.18 -16.62
N TRP A 14 -25.94 43.24 -17.11
CA TRP A 14 -24.50 43.50 -16.93
C TRP A 14 -24.12 43.98 -15.52
N ARG A 15 -25.08 44.48 -14.73
CA ARG A 15 -24.88 44.89 -13.32
C ARG A 15 -25.37 43.82 -12.34
N ASN A 16 -25.94 42.73 -12.84
CA ASN A 16 -26.39 41.61 -12.02
C ASN A 16 -25.17 40.74 -11.65
N ALA A 17 -24.84 40.70 -10.36
CA ALA A 17 -23.71 39.96 -9.83
C ALA A 17 -23.79 38.44 -10.14
N ALA A 18 -25.00 37.86 -10.21
CA ALA A 18 -25.15 36.44 -10.55
C ALA A 18 -24.77 36.18 -12.02
N VAL A 19 -25.23 37.03 -12.94
CA VAL A 19 -24.93 36.90 -14.37
C VAL A 19 -23.44 37.06 -14.63
N LEU A 20 -22.80 38.05 -13.99
CA LEU A 20 -21.37 38.29 -14.16
C LEU A 20 -20.51 37.14 -13.62
N LYS A 21 -20.89 36.54 -12.47
CA LYS A 21 -20.20 35.36 -11.91
C LYS A 21 -20.25 34.17 -12.87
N TRP A 22 -21.43 33.83 -13.39
CA TRP A 22 -21.59 32.74 -14.36
C TRP A 22 -20.84 33.02 -15.67
N ALA A 23 -20.89 34.25 -16.17
CA ALA A 23 -20.16 34.64 -17.37
C ALA A 23 -18.64 34.50 -17.21
N VAL A 24 -18.10 34.97 -16.07
CA VAL A 24 -16.67 34.81 -15.75
C VAL A 24 -16.30 33.34 -15.56
N GLN A 25 -17.11 32.55 -14.85
CA GLN A 25 -16.83 31.12 -14.66
C GLN A 25 -16.85 30.35 -15.99
N LEU A 26 -17.79 30.65 -16.89
CA LEU A 26 -17.84 30.07 -18.23
C LEU A 26 -16.61 30.49 -19.06
N PHE A 27 -16.25 31.77 -19.02
CA PHE A 27 -15.06 32.28 -19.72
C PHE A 27 -13.79 31.57 -19.23
N VAL A 28 -13.60 31.46 -17.90
CA VAL A 28 -12.46 30.76 -17.30
C VAL A 28 -12.47 29.28 -17.70
N LEU A 29 -13.62 28.61 -17.67
CA LEU A 29 -13.74 27.21 -18.09
C LEU A 29 -13.33 27.05 -19.57
N LEU A 30 -13.82 27.91 -20.46
CA LEU A 30 -13.46 27.90 -21.88
C LEU A 30 -11.97 28.17 -22.09
N LEU A 31 -11.40 29.11 -21.34
CA LEU A 31 -9.97 29.41 -21.38
C LEU A 31 -9.14 28.19 -20.94
N VAL A 32 -9.54 27.52 -19.86
CA VAL A 32 -8.87 26.29 -19.37
C VAL A 32 -8.97 25.17 -20.41
N ILE A 33 -10.16 24.92 -20.97
CA ILE A 33 -10.36 23.91 -22.02
C ILE A 33 -9.50 24.25 -23.24
N PHE A 34 -9.50 25.51 -23.68
CA PHE A 34 -8.68 25.97 -24.81
C PHE A 34 -7.19 25.77 -24.54
N PHE A 35 -6.72 26.10 -23.33
CA PHE A 35 -5.34 25.92 -22.91
C PHE A 35 -4.92 24.44 -22.97
N PHE A 36 -5.70 23.53 -22.38
CA PHE A 36 -5.41 22.08 -22.43
C PHE A 36 -5.53 21.51 -23.85
N ALA A 37 -6.48 22.00 -24.66
CA ALA A 37 -6.60 21.61 -26.06
C ALA A 37 -5.37 22.04 -26.86
N LEU A 38 -4.83 23.22 -26.60
CA LEU A 38 -3.58 23.68 -27.21
C LEU A 38 -2.41 22.80 -26.78
N LEU A 39 -2.27 22.51 -25.49
CA LEU A 39 -1.23 21.60 -24.98
C LEU A 39 -1.34 20.21 -25.60
N GLY A 40 -2.54 19.63 -25.66
CA GLY A 40 -2.76 18.31 -26.26
C GLY A 40 -2.40 18.27 -27.74
N ARG A 41 -2.76 19.31 -28.51
CA ARG A 41 -2.37 19.43 -29.92
C ARG A 41 -0.86 19.53 -30.09
N ARG A 42 -0.19 20.37 -29.30
CA ARG A 42 1.28 20.51 -29.34
C ARG A 42 1.99 19.24 -28.92
N ALA A 43 1.47 18.54 -27.91
CA ALA A 43 1.98 17.24 -27.49
C ALA A 43 1.84 16.22 -28.63
N ALA A 44 0.65 16.07 -29.21
CA ALA A 44 0.40 15.13 -30.30
C ALA A 44 1.29 15.41 -31.53
N GLU A 45 1.44 16.68 -31.92
CA GLU A 45 2.37 17.10 -32.99
C GLU A 45 3.82 16.69 -32.68
N ASN A 46 4.28 16.95 -31.45
CA ASN A 46 5.63 16.61 -31.01
C ASN A 46 5.88 15.10 -30.93
N PHE A 47 4.91 14.33 -30.44
CA PHE A 47 5.01 12.88 -30.34
C PHE A 47 5.04 12.25 -31.75
N ASN A 48 4.14 12.67 -32.65
CA ASN A 48 4.13 12.19 -34.04
C ASN A 48 5.45 12.48 -34.77
N SER A 49 6.08 13.63 -34.50
CA SER A 49 7.40 13.95 -35.07
C SER A 49 8.54 13.04 -34.58
N ARG A 50 8.34 12.32 -33.47
CA ARG A 50 9.31 11.43 -32.81
C ARG A 50 9.00 9.94 -33.02
N GLY A 51 8.01 9.62 -33.86
CA GLY A 51 7.66 8.23 -34.19
C GLY A 51 6.88 7.49 -33.08
N THR A 52 6.36 8.22 -32.09
CA THR A 52 5.52 7.68 -31.02
C THR A 52 4.17 8.37 -31.08
N THR A 53 3.06 7.65 -31.01
CA THR A 53 1.73 8.27 -31.01
C THR A 53 1.32 8.65 -29.59
N PHE A 54 0.62 9.79 -29.45
CA PHE A 54 0.05 10.21 -28.16
C PHE A 54 -1.31 9.56 -27.98
N ASP A 55 -1.33 8.34 -27.44
CA ASP A 55 -2.53 7.51 -27.31
C ASP A 55 -2.82 7.11 -25.86
N TRP A 56 -4.00 6.50 -25.66
CA TRP A 56 -4.46 5.97 -24.37
C TRP A 56 -4.23 4.46 -24.24
N ASP A 57 -3.61 3.82 -25.24
CA ASP A 57 -3.41 2.38 -25.30
C ASP A 57 -2.56 1.87 -24.13
N TRP A 58 -1.71 2.72 -23.54
CA TRP A 58 -0.97 2.43 -22.31
C TRP A 58 -1.86 2.03 -21.11
N LEU A 59 -3.16 2.36 -21.12
CA LEU A 59 -4.11 1.95 -20.08
C LEU A 59 -4.57 0.49 -20.26
N THR A 60 -4.68 0.03 -21.50
CA THR A 60 -5.20 -1.29 -21.86
C THR A 60 -4.11 -2.29 -22.15
N ASP A 61 -2.99 -1.83 -22.67
CA ASP A 61 -1.86 -2.67 -23.04
C ASP A 61 -1.06 -3.07 -21.79
N PRO A 62 -0.46 -4.27 -21.80
CA PRO A 62 0.46 -4.70 -20.75
C PRO A 62 1.59 -3.69 -20.57
N SER A 63 2.01 -3.47 -19.33
CA SER A 63 3.15 -2.63 -19.05
C SER A 63 4.46 -3.37 -19.30
N ASP A 64 5.43 -2.74 -19.97
CA ASP A 64 6.78 -3.29 -20.22
C ASP A 64 7.67 -3.44 -18.96
N PHE A 65 7.09 -3.34 -17.76
CA PHE A 65 7.81 -3.47 -16.50
C PHE A 65 7.09 -4.42 -15.55
N LEU A 66 7.89 -5.20 -14.82
CA LEU A 66 7.41 -6.08 -13.76
C LEU A 66 7.29 -5.32 -12.43
N ILE A 67 6.23 -5.60 -11.70
CA ILE A 67 6.04 -5.10 -10.33
C ILE A 67 6.73 -6.08 -9.38
N ARG A 68 7.65 -5.59 -8.56
CA ARG A 68 8.47 -6.45 -7.68
C ARG A 68 7.71 -7.09 -6.52
N GLU A 69 6.64 -6.44 -6.05
CA GLU A 69 5.90 -6.80 -4.84
C GLU A 69 4.42 -6.49 -5.02
N GLY A 70 3.54 -7.20 -4.35
CA GLY A 70 2.10 -6.89 -4.34
C GLY A 70 1.20 -8.07 -4.66
N ILE A 71 0.00 -7.77 -5.13
CA ILE A 71 -1.02 -8.76 -5.52
C ILE A 71 -0.78 -9.37 -6.89
N ASP A 72 -0.02 -8.68 -7.73
CA ASP A 72 0.18 -9.02 -9.12
C ASP A 72 1.55 -8.50 -9.53
N LEU A 73 2.41 -9.38 -10.02
CA LEU A 73 3.80 -9.06 -10.35
C LEU A 73 3.96 -8.77 -11.85
N ASP A 74 3.02 -9.23 -12.66
CA ASP A 74 3.03 -9.13 -14.11
C ASP A 74 1.63 -8.70 -14.60
N PRO A 75 1.27 -7.41 -14.40
CA PRO A 75 -0.06 -6.91 -14.73
C PRO A 75 -0.31 -6.89 -16.25
N ASP A 76 -1.47 -7.41 -16.63
CA ASP A 76 -1.92 -7.54 -18.03
C ASP A 76 -2.32 -6.24 -18.72
N SER A 77 -2.42 -5.13 -17.98
CA SER A 77 -2.84 -3.83 -18.48
C SER A 77 -2.30 -2.70 -17.62
N GLY A 78 -2.10 -1.51 -18.20
CA GLY A 78 -1.66 -0.34 -17.44
C GLY A 78 -2.62 0.08 -16.32
N ILE A 79 -3.94 -0.05 -16.52
CA ILE A 79 -4.92 0.18 -15.44
C ILE A 79 -4.70 -0.80 -14.28
N ARG A 80 -4.41 -2.07 -14.58
CA ARG A 80 -4.09 -3.06 -13.56
C ARG A 80 -2.79 -2.71 -12.86
N ALA A 81 -1.74 -2.33 -13.58
CA ALA A 81 -0.47 -1.89 -13.02
C ALA A 81 -0.63 -0.69 -12.06
N LEU A 82 -1.42 0.33 -12.45
CA LEU A 82 -1.75 1.48 -11.60
C LEU A 82 -2.51 1.07 -10.33
N THR A 83 -3.48 0.17 -10.47
CA THR A 83 -4.29 -0.33 -9.35
C THR A 83 -3.41 -1.09 -8.36
N VAL A 84 -2.51 -1.95 -8.86
CA VAL A 84 -1.55 -2.69 -8.03
C VAL A 84 -0.62 -1.71 -7.30
N GLY A 85 -0.08 -0.70 -8.00
CA GLY A 85 0.76 0.33 -7.40
C GLY A 85 0.04 1.13 -6.30
N ALA A 86 -1.22 1.50 -6.54
CA ALA A 86 -2.06 2.19 -5.56
C ALA A 86 -2.31 1.33 -4.31
N ILE A 87 -2.65 0.04 -4.50
CA ILE A 87 -2.88 -0.91 -3.42
C ILE A 87 -1.60 -1.13 -2.61
N ASN A 88 -0.44 -1.26 -3.26
CA ASN A 88 0.83 -1.41 -2.57
C ASN A 88 1.20 -0.18 -1.75
N THR A 89 1.01 1.01 -2.32
CA THR A 89 1.23 2.28 -1.61
C THR A 89 0.35 2.35 -0.37
N LEU A 90 -0.93 1.97 -0.48
CA LEU A 90 -1.84 1.96 0.65
C LEU A 90 -1.43 0.95 1.73
N ARG A 91 -1.00 -0.26 1.34
CA ARG A 91 -0.49 -1.28 2.27
C ARG A 91 0.70 -0.77 3.07
N VAL A 92 1.70 -0.22 2.38
CA VAL A 92 2.92 0.30 2.99
C VAL A 92 2.63 1.53 3.85
N ALA A 93 1.75 2.42 3.41
CA ALA A 93 1.35 3.60 4.17
C ALA A 93 0.64 3.21 5.47
N ILE A 94 -0.34 2.29 5.41
CA ILE A 94 -1.08 1.84 6.60
C ILE A 94 -0.14 1.15 7.58
N SER A 95 0.66 0.19 7.13
CA SER A 95 1.60 -0.53 8.01
C SER A 95 2.65 0.43 8.60
N GLY A 96 3.15 1.37 7.79
CA GLY A 96 4.08 2.41 8.20
C GLY A 96 3.49 3.35 9.25
N ILE A 97 2.24 3.81 9.09
CA ILE A 97 1.55 4.66 10.06
C ILE A 97 1.39 3.93 11.39
N ILE A 98 0.95 2.67 11.37
CA ILE A 98 0.78 1.86 12.59
C ILE A 98 2.14 1.71 13.30
N ALA A 99 3.18 1.26 12.58
CA ALA A 99 4.51 1.06 13.14
C ALA A 99 5.12 2.36 13.67
N ALA A 100 5.05 3.45 12.90
CA ALA A 100 5.56 4.75 13.29
C ALA A 100 4.83 5.32 14.52
N THR A 101 3.52 5.10 14.62
CA THR A 101 2.73 5.54 15.78
C THR A 101 3.13 4.77 17.03
N LEU A 102 3.25 3.44 16.94
CA LEU A 102 3.65 2.62 18.09
C LEU A 102 5.08 2.95 18.54
N ILE A 103 6.04 2.86 17.63
CA ILE A 103 7.47 3.10 17.92
C ILE A 103 7.69 4.55 18.34
N GLY A 104 7.10 5.50 17.60
CA GLY A 104 7.22 6.93 17.88
C GLY A 104 6.62 7.30 19.23
N THR A 105 5.48 6.72 19.62
CA THR A 105 4.88 6.96 20.94
C THR A 105 5.75 6.35 22.04
N MET A 106 6.22 5.11 21.89
CA MET A 106 7.09 4.47 22.90
C MET A 106 8.37 5.26 23.14
N ILE A 107 9.03 5.70 22.07
CA ILE A 107 10.27 6.49 22.15
C ILE A 107 9.97 7.91 22.67
N GLY A 108 8.84 8.50 22.27
CA GLY A 108 8.38 9.80 22.77
C GLY A 108 8.14 9.78 24.29
N VAL A 109 7.51 8.74 24.81
CA VAL A 109 7.33 8.53 26.26
C VAL A 109 8.68 8.27 26.94
N ALA A 110 9.55 7.45 26.34
CA ALA A 110 10.89 7.16 26.87
C ALA A 110 11.72 8.45 27.04
N ARG A 111 11.58 9.42 26.13
CA ARG A 111 12.25 10.73 26.23
C ARG A 111 11.82 11.53 27.47
N LEU A 112 10.57 11.39 27.91
CA LEU A 112 10.03 12.03 29.11
C LEU A 112 10.33 11.25 30.40
N SER A 113 10.99 10.10 30.31
CA SER A 113 11.34 9.30 31.48
C SER A 113 12.25 10.09 32.42
N GLY A 114 11.99 9.99 33.73
CA GLY A 114 12.89 10.51 34.76
C GLY A 114 14.24 9.77 34.82
N ASN A 115 14.37 8.62 34.15
CA ASN A 115 15.65 7.93 34.01
C ASN A 115 16.49 8.62 32.92
N TRP A 116 17.58 9.26 33.36
CA TRP A 116 18.51 9.99 32.49
C TRP A 116 19.06 9.15 31.33
N ILE A 117 19.35 7.87 31.54
CA ILE A 117 19.90 6.98 30.50
C ILE A 117 18.86 6.78 29.40
N VAL A 118 17.63 6.44 29.79
CA VAL A 118 16.53 6.18 28.85
C VAL A 118 16.19 7.44 28.06
N SER A 119 16.10 8.58 28.75
CA SER A 119 15.83 9.87 28.12
C SER A 119 16.91 10.27 27.10
N LYS A 120 18.20 10.09 27.46
CA LYS A 120 19.31 10.36 26.53
C LYS A 120 19.37 9.41 25.34
N LEU A 121 19.14 8.12 25.55
CA LEU A 121 19.12 7.15 24.45
C LEU A 121 17.98 7.44 23.47
N ALA A 122 16.80 7.79 23.99
CA ALA A 122 15.66 8.20 23.16
C ALA A 122 15.98 9.49 22.38
N ALA A 123 16.61 10.49 23.02
CA ALA A 123 17.03 11.72 22.36
C ALA A 123 18.05 11.45 21.23
N PHE A 124 19.07 10.65 21.50
CA PHE A 124 20.09 10.26 20.52
C PHE A 124 19.47 9.56 19.30
N TYR A 125 18.56 8.60 19.53
CA TYR A 125 17.83 7.94 18.45
C TYR A 125 17.03 8.95 17.61
N ILE A 126 16.23 9.81 18.24
CA ILE A 126 15.38 10.78 17.53
C ILE A 126 16.24 11.74 16.70
N GLU A 127 17.30 12.30 17.31
CA GLU A 127 18.19 13.24 16.64
C GLU A 127 18.91 12.59 15.46
N THR A 128 19.40 11.35 15.62
CA THR A 128 20.08 10.64 14.53
C THR A 128 19.12 10.40 13.36
N ILE A 129 17.96 9.80 13.60
CA ILE A 129 17.02 9.44 12.53
C ILE A 129 16.47 10.67 11.81
N ARG A 130 16.26 11.79 12.53
CA ARG A 130 15.75 13.03 11.92
C ARG A 130 16.79 13.84 11.17
N ASN A 131 18.08 13.68 11.50
CA ASN A 131 19.17 14.42 10.86
C ASN A 131 19.81 13.68 9.68
N VAL A 132 19.61 12.37 9.54
CA VAL A 132 20.12 11.60 8.39
C VAL A 132 19.23 11.85 7.17
N PRO A 133 19.77 12.26 6.01
CA PRO A 133 18.99 12.46 4.80
C PRO A 133 18.19 11.21 4.41
N LEU A 134 16.92 11.39 4.06
CA LEU A 134 16.04 10.28 3.71
C LEU A 134 16.62 9.38 2.60
N LEU A 135 17.30 10.01 1.63
CA LEU A 135 17.95 9.28 0.53
C LEU A 135 19.02 8.30 1.03
N VAL A 136 19.82 8.70 2.01
CA VAL A 136 20.83 7.82 2.63
C VAL A 136 20.14 6.65 3.34
N GLN A 137 19.04 6.92 4.04
CA GLN A 137 18.27 5.87 4.70
C GLN A 137 17.73 4.85 3.69
N ILE A 138 17.15 5.31 2.58
CA ILE A 138 16.62 4.45 1.52
C ILE A 138 17.71 3.52 0.98
N PHE A 139 18.88 4.06 0.61
CA PHE A 139 19.97 3.25 0.09
C PHE A 139 20.55 2.30 1.13
N PHE A 140 20.73 2.76 2.36
CA PHE A 140 21.22 1.92 3.46
C PHE A 140 20.28 0.74 3.71
N TRP A 141 18.98 0.98 3.90
CA TRP A 141 18.01 -0.07 4.15
C TRP A 141 17.86 -1.01 2.95
N GLN A 142 17.91 -0.49 1.72
CA GLN A 142 17.91 -1.32 0.53
C GLN A 142 19.13 -2.27 0.50
N ALA A 143 20.32 -1.77 0.77
CA ALA A 143 21.54 -2.57 0.79
C ALA A 143 21.47 -3.68 1.86
N VAL A 144 20.98 -3.34 3.07
CA VAL A 144 20.78 -4.32 4.15
C VAL A 144 19.78 -5.39 3.73
N ILE A 145 18.62 -5.02 3.20
CA ILE A 145 17.57 -5.97 2.80
C ILE A 145 18.05 -6.87 1.66
N PHE A 146 18.83 -6.36 0.70
CA PHE A 146 19.32 -7.15 -0.43
C PHE A 146 20.43 -8.14 -0.06
N THR A 147 21.03 -8.02 1.12
CA THR A 147 21.94 -9.06 1.64
C THR A 147 21.19 -10.29 2.14
N LEU A 148 19.89 -10.17 2.41
CA LEU A 148 19.07 -11.30 2.84
C LEU A 148 18.71 -12.20 1.64
N PRO A 149 18.68 -13.53 1.84
CA PRO A 149 18.34 -14.47 0.78
C PRO A 149 16.90 -14.26 0.30
N SER A 150 16.63 -14.52 -0.99
CA SER A 150 15.25 -14.58 -1.47
C SER A 150 14.55 -15.84 -0.97
N LEU A 151 13.23 -15.77 -0.80
CA LEU A 151 12.39 -16.96 -0.64
C LEU A 151 12.26 -17.64 -2.00
N VAL A 152 12.61 -18.93 -2.03
CA VAL A 152 12.54 -19.80 -3.21
C VAL A 152 11.66 -21.00 -2.84
N GLU A 153 11.01 -21.63 -3.82
CA GLU A 153 10.17 -22.81 -3.58
C GLU A 153 10.91 -23.95 -2.88
N ALA A 154 12.23 -24.07 -3.09
CA ALA A 154 13.08 -25.05 -2.40
C ALA A 154 13.10 -24.87 -0.87
N ASP A 155 12.79 -23.67 -0.35
CA ASP A 155 12.76 -23.40 1.09
C ASP A 155 11.55 -24.03 1.80
N ILE A 156 10.57 -24.54 1.04
CA ILE A 156 9.34 -25.13 1.58
C ILE A 156 9.67 -26.43 2.31
N GLY A 157 9.50 -26.44 3.63
CA GLY A 157 9.72 -27.61 4.49
C GLY A 157 11.13 -27.72 5.06
N GLU A 158 12.07 -26.85 4.67
CA GLU A 158 13.44 -26.85 5.17
C GLU A 158 13.58 -26.03 6.46
N TYR A 159 12.86 -24.91 6.56
CA TYR A 159 12.98 -23.96 7.67
C TYR A 159 11.63 -23.72 8.37
N TRP A 160 11.66 -23.65 9.71
CA TRP A 160 10.52 -23.16 10.50
C TRP A 160 10.36 -21.63 10.40
N PHE A 161 11.46 -20.93 10.21
CA PHE A 161 11.53 -19.47 10.04
C PHE A 161 12.68 -19.11 9.10
N LYS A 162 12.43 -18.23 8.13
CA LYS A 162 13.45 -17.70 7.23
C LYS A 162 13.24 -16.19 7.03
N ALA A 163 14.24 -15.39 7.38
CA ALA A 163 14.27 -13.98 7.03
C ALA A 163 14.75 -13.81 5.58
N SER A 164 14.07 -12.96 4.83
CA SER A 164 14.29 -12.77 3.40
C SER A 164 14.21 -11.31 3.01
N ASN A 165 14.73 -11.00 1.81
CA ASN A 165 14.57 -9.70 1.17
C ASN A 165 13.09 -9.32 0.87
N LYS A 166 12.15 -10.25 1.00
CA LYS A 166 10.69 -10.01 0.91
C LYS A 166 9.95 -10.02 2.25
N GLY A 167 10.67 -10.14 3.37
CA GLY A 167 10.10 -10.18 4.73
C GLY A 167 10.42 -11.48 5.46
N PHE A 168 9.46 -11.99 6.25
CA PHE A 168 9.65 -13.17 7.08
C PHE A 168 8.78 -14.33 6.58
N GLY A 169 9.43 -15.44 6.24
CA GLY A 169 8.77 -16.72 5.98
C GLY A 169 8.65 -17.52 7.27
N PHE A 170 7.48 -18.10 7.52
CA PHE A 170 7.22 -19.02 8.61
C PHE A 170 6.68 -20.32 8.04
N ALA A 171 6.96 -21.45 8.69
CA ALA A 171 6.32 -22.71 8.36
C ALA A 171 4.80 -22.55 8.53
N TRP A 172 4.09 -22.53 7.40
CA TRP A 172 2.66 -22.41 7.37
C TRP A 172 2.02 -23.74 7.01
N PHE A 173 0.77 -23.89 7.42
CA PHE A 173 -0.02 -25.03 7.08
C PHE A 173 -0.28 -25.06 5.56
N SER A 174 0.33 -26.01 4.86
CA SER A 174 0.15 -26.21 3.41
C SER A 174 -0.84 -27.35 3.14
N TRP A 175 -1.88 -27.07 2.37
CA TRP A 175 -2.77 -28.08 1.81
C TRP A 175 -2.06 -28.79 0.64
N ASN A 176 -1.15 -29.70 0.97
CA ASN A 176 -0.48 -30.57 -0.01
C ASN A 176 -1.07 -31.99 0.06
N GLY A 177 -0.75 -32.83 -0.93
CA GLY A 177 -1.23 -34.22 -0.98
C GLY A 177 -0.87 -35.07 0.24
N GLY A 178 0.10 -34.64 1.06
CA GLY A 178 0.51 -35.31 2.30
C GLY A 178 -0.37 -35.00 3.53
N PHE A 179 -1.20 -33.95 3.48
CA PHE A 179 -2.02 -33.56 4.63
C PHE A 179 -3.10 -34.59 4.97
N LEU A 180 -3.82 -35.09 3.96
CA LEU A 180 -4.89 -36.09 4.14
C LEU A 180 -4.37 -37.41 4.76
N PRO A 181 -3.26 -38.00 4.28
CA PRO A 181 -2.62 -39.14 4.93
C PRO A 181 -2.22 -38.88 6.39
N TRP A 182 -1.70 -37.69 6.70
CA TRP A 182 -1.27 -37.33 8.06
C TRP A 182 -2.46 -37.20 9.03
N VAL A 183 -3.57 -36.59 8.57
CA VAL A 183 -4.83 -36.53 9.34
C VAL A 183 -5.38 -37.94 9.58
N ALA A 184 -5.37 -38.80 8.55
CA ALA A 184 -5.81 -40.19 8.69
C ALA A 184 -4.95 -40.97 9.70
N PHE A 185 -3.63 -40.77 9.69
CA PHE A 185 -2.71 -41.36 10.67
C PHE A 185 -3.01 -40.90 12.10
N LEU A 186 -3.22 -39.60 12.33
CA LEU A 186 -3.58 -39.07 13.64
C LEU A 186 -4.91 -39.63 14.15
N ILE A 187 -5.93 -39.66 13.30
CA ILE A 187 -7.25 -40.22 13.64
C ILE A 187 -7.09 -41.71 13.98
N GLY A 188 -6.38 -42.48 13.13
CA GLY A 188 -6.09 -43.89 13.36
C GLY A 188 -5.34 -44.12 14.69
N GLY A 189 -4.34 -43.28 15.00
CA GLY A 189 -3.60 -43.32 16.25
C GLY A 189 -4.47 -43.06 17.48
N VAL A 190 -5.40 -42.09 17.40
CA VAL A 190 -6.37 -41.82 18.48
C VAL A 190 -7.29 -43.03 18.70
N PHE A 191 -7.82 -43.63 17.63
CA PHE A 191 -8.67 -44.81 17.73
C PHE A 191 -7.91 -46.02 18.30
N ALA A 192 -6.71 -46.30 17.79
CA ALA A 192 -5.85 -47.37 18.28
C ALA A 192 -5.48 -47.15 19.75
N GLY A 193 -5.09 -45.93 20.13
CA GLY A 193 -4.78 -45.58 21.52
C GLY A 193 -5.98 -45.75 22.44
N ARG A 194 -7.18 -45.35 21.99
CA ARG A 194 -8.42 -45.53 22.75
C ARG A 194 -8.80 -47.01 22.88
N TYR A 195 -8.56 -47.80 21.84
CA TYR A 195 -8.78 -49.25 21.85
C TYR A 195 -7.83 -49.94 22.84
N VAL A 196 -6.54 -49.66 22.76
CA VAL A 196 -5.52 -50.20 23.68
C VAL A 196 -5.78 -49.77 25.12
N SER A 197 -6.16 -48.51 25.35
CA SER A 197 -6.51 -48.02 26.69
C SER A 197 -7.71 -48.77 27.28
N ARG A 198 -8.76 -49.02 26.49
CA ARG A 198 -9.91 -49.82 26.94
C ARG A 198 -9.55 -51.27 27.20
N TRP A 199 -8.71 -51.87 26.35
CA TRP A 199 -8.25 -53.25 26.51
C TRP A 199 -7.40 -53.41 27.77
N ARG A 200 -6.46 -52.50 28.04
CA ARG A 200 -5.65 -52.50 29.25
C ARG A 200 -6.47 -52.37 30.54
N ARG A 201 -7.51 -51.53 30.54
CA ARG A 201 -8.38 -51.38 31.73
C ARG A 201 -9.13 -52.66 32.06
N ARG A 202 -9.58 -53.41 31.05
CA ARG A 202 -10.25 -54.71 31.26
C ARG A 202 -9.33 -55.76 31.90
N ILE A 203 -8.05 -55.77 31.57
CA ILE A 203 -7.06 -56.72 32.13
C ILE A 203 -6.67 -56.37 33.57
N GLN A 204 -6.87 -55.13 34.02
CA GLN A 204 -6.56 -54.70 35.40
C GLN A 204 -7.74 -54.85 36.36
N GLU A 205 -8.96 -55.06 35.85
CA GLU A 205 -10.19 -55.24 36.62
C GLU A 205 -10.53 -56.74 36.86
N ASP A 206 -9.80 -57.66 36.22
CA ASP A 206 -9.81 -59.12 36.44
C ASP A 206 -8.61 -59.55 37.32
#